data_AF-A0A329VLI6-F1
#
_entry.id   AF-A0A329VLI6-F1
#
_cell.length_a   1.000
_cell.length_b   1.000
_cell.length_c   1.000
_cell.angle_alpha   90.00
_cell.angle_beta   90.00
_cell.angle_gamma   90.00
#
_symmetry.space_group_name_H-M   'P 1'
#
loop_
_entity.id
_entity.type
_entity.pdbx_description
1 polymer ?
#
loop_
_entity_poly.entity_id
_entity_poly.type
_entity_poly.pdbx_seq_one_letter_code
_entity_poly.pdbx_strand_id
1 'polypeptide(L)'
;NVLRTPANNKLRMDDERGREHIKLSTEYGGKSQLNLGHLVDSQRPHPDKRGAGFELRTDDWGAIRAGKGLFISADKQANAGGDVLAMQAAIGQLQQAQALTEALRGAAETAKAELADLQQQKTLLSDTLTELRKSALLLSAPEGIAQTTAKSLQLSAGGNIIATSGKNTDFSVLKKFTVAAGGMISLFAEKLGIKLFASRGRIDIQAQGDAMGLEALKDITVSSHEGKVIISAKEEILLACGGGYIRIGNGQVESGAPNNIIQRAAVWQKFGGQSFNQMASQRETTDFSVTPQVLWPFDDSPVNHQSSLLHNQDNGQQPSTTGSDGKVTKQQQLGVEAMKFYLKEGKE
;
A
#
# COMPACT_ATOMS: atom_id res chain seq x y z
N ASN A 1 -30.16 -6.47 -45.28
CA ASN A 1 -29.71 -7.86 -45.58
C ASN A 1 -29.59 -8.71 -44.31
N VAL A 2 -30.10 -9.96 -44.28
CA VAL A 2 -30.01 -10.85 -43.09
C VAL A 2 -29.65 -12.28 -43.50
N LEU A 3 -28.55 -12.81 -42.95
CA LEU A 3 -28.23 -14.24 -42.94
C LEU A 3 -28.65 -14.81 -41.58
N ARG A 4 -29.64 -15.70 -41.56
CA ARG A 4 -30.24 -16.24 -40.32
C ARG A 4 -30.36 -17.76 -40.39
N THR A 5 -29.91 -18.44 -39.35
CA THR A 5 -30.07 -19.89 -39.16
C THR A 5 -31.36 -20.22 -38.36
N PRO A 6 -31.85 -21.48 -38.37
CA PRO A 6 -33.00 -21.89 -37.55
C PRO A 6 -32.81 -21.66 -36.05
N ALA A 7 -31.59 -21.85 -35.54
CA ALA A 7 -31.22 -21.55 -34.16
C ALA A 7 -31.08 -20.04 -33.87
N ASN A 8 -31.50 -19.19 -34.81
CA ASN A 8 -31.47 -17.74 -34.72
C ASN A 8 -30.06 -17.12 -34.60
N ASN A 9 -29.01 -17.86 -34.97
CA ASN A 9 -27.72 -17.24 -35.26
C ASN A 9 -27.90 -16.31 -36.47
N LYS A 10 -27.47 -15.05 -36.33
CA LYS A 10 -27.73 -13.97 -37.29
C LYS A 10 -26.45 -13.21 -37.61
N LEU A 11 -26.24 -12.98 -38.89
CA LEU A 11 -25.45 -11.87 -39.41
C LEU A 11 -26.40 -10.94 -40.16
N ARG A 12 -26.66 -9.76 -39.61
CA ARG A 12 -27.55 -8.73 -40.20
C ARG A 12 -26.74 -7.50 -40.58
N MET A 13 -26.97 -6.99 -41.77
CA MET A 13 -26.46 -5.72 -42.27
C MET A 13 -27.66 -4.85 -42.65
N ASP A 14 -27.73 -3.65 -42.09
CA ASP A 14 -28.73 -2.64 -42.43
C ASP A 14 -28.05 -1.50 -43.18
N ASP A 15 -28.64 -1.13 -44.31
CA ASP A 15 -28.06 -0.20 -45.28
C ASP A 15 -28.84 1.12 -45.35
N GLU A 16 -29.78 1.36 -44.41
CA GLU A 16 -30.45 2.65 -44.27
C GLU A 16 -29.40 3.77 -44.10
N ARG A 17 -29.39 4.72 -45.04
CA ARG A 17 -28.35 5.74 -45.13
C ARG A 17 -28.31 6.61 -43.87
N GLY A 18 -27.13 6.74 -43.26
CA GLY A 18 -26.94 7.44 -41.98
C GLY A 18 -27.40 6.66 -40.74
N ARG A 19 -27.88 5.42 -40.93
CA ARG A 19 -28.30 4.49 -39.87
C ARG A 19 -27.78 3.07 -40.12
N GLU A 20 -26.65 2.98 -40.82
CA GLU A 20 -26.03 1.71 -41.18
C GLU A 20 -25.59 0.95 -39.92
N HIS A 21 -25.81 -0.36 -39.91
CA HIS A 21 -25.32 -1.21 -38.83
C HIS A 21 -25.05 -2.64 -39.24
N ILE A 22 -24.14 -3.28 -38.52
CA ILE A 22 -23.84 -4.71 -38.62
C ILE A 22 -24.11 -5.37 -37.26
N LYS A 23 -24.78 -6.51 -37.28
CA LYS A 23 -25.08 -7.32 -36.10
C LYS A 23 -24.69 -8.77 -36.33
N LEU A 24 -23.77 -9.27 -35.51
CA LEU A 24 -23.48 -10.70 -35.37
C LEU A 24 -24.03 -11.18 -34.02
N SER A 25 -24.91 -12.17 -34.03
CA SER A 25 -25.66 -12.61 -32.85
C SER A 25 -25.83 -14.11 -32.80
N THR A 26 -25.69 -14.68 -31.61
CA THR A 26 -26.26 -15.99 -31.24
C THR A 26 -27.31 -15.78 -30.12
N GLU A 27 -28.14 -16.78 -29.82
CA GLU A 27 -29.08 -16.73 -28.69
C GLU A 27 -28.47 -17.30 -27.40
N TYR A 28 -27.41 -18.11 -27.50
CA TYR A 28 -26.67 -18.62 -26.34
C TYR A 28 -26.12 -17.45 -25.50
N GLY A 29 -26.01 -17.63 -24.18
CA GLY A 29 -25.50 -16.61 -23.25
C GLY A 29 -26.35 -15.34 -23.23
N GLY A 30 -27.69 -15.50 -23.26
CA GLY A 30 -28.64 -14.39 -23.16
C GLY A 30 -28.67 -13.44 -24.36
N LYS A 31 -28.13 -13.88 -25.51
CA LYS A 31 -27.82 -13.14 -26.74
C LYS A 31 -26.40 -12.58 -26.81
N SER A 32 -25.39 -13.43 -26.92
CA SER A 32 -24.02 -12.96 -27.18
C SER A 32 -23.94 -12.28 -28.57
N GLN A 33 -23.48 -11.03 -28.61
CA GLN A 33 -23.55 -10.18 -29.80
C GLN A 33 -22.32 -9.27 -29.98
N LEU A 34 -21.94 -9.07 -31.25
CA LEU A 34 -21.17 -7.93 -31.71
C LEU A 34 -22.09 -7.05 -32.58
N ASN A 35 -22.29 -5.80 -32.17
CA ASN A 35 -23.10 -4.82 -32.87
C ASN A 35 -22.22 -3.61 -33.25
N LEU A 36 -22.26 -3.16 -34.50
CA LEU A 36 -21.44 -2.05 -35.04
C LEU A 36 -22.35 -1.01 -35.72
N GLY A 37 -22.08 0.28 -35.56
CA GLY A 37 -22.78 1.37 -36.23
C GLY A 37 -23.98 1.92 -35.45
N HIS A 38 -25.13 2.03 -36.08
CA HIS A 38 -26.39 2.48 -35.48
C HIS A 38 -27.13 1.32 -34.79
N LEU A 39 -26.92 1.15 -33.48
CA LEU A 39 -27.52 0.04 -32.74
C LEU A 39 -29.02 0.30 -32.52
N VAL A 40 -29.85 -0.68 -32.87
CA VAL A 40 -31.31 -0.67 -32.64
C VAL A 40 -31.74 -1.80 -31.70
N ASP A 41 -32.88 -1.61 -31.04
CA ASP A 41 -33.50 -2.65 -30.21
C ASP A 41 -34.33 -3.66 -31.03
N SER A 42 -35.09 -4.51 -30.35
CA SER A 42 -35.96 -5.51 -30.98
C SER A 42 -37.39 -5.04 -31.27
N GLN A 43 -37.77 -3.81 -30.87
CA GLN A 43 -39.11 -3.29 -31.11
C GLN A 43 -39.33 -3.06 -32.60
N ARG A 44 -40.57 -3.22 -33.07
CA ARG A 44 -40.97 -2.99 -34.46
C ARG A 44 -42.16 -2.01 -34.55
N PRO A 45 -42.14 -1.03 -35.48
CA PRO A 45 -40.98 -0.62 -36.31
C PRO A 45 -39.80 -0.27 -35.40
N HIS A 46 -38.53 -0.44 -35.82
CA HIS A 46 -37.34 -0.19 -34.99
C HIS A 46 -37.24 1.32 -34.69
N PRO A 47 -37.96 1.85 -33.68
CA PRO A 47 -38.23 3.28 -33.66
C PRO A 47 -37.05 4.02 -33.03
N ASP A 48 -36.33 3.33 -32.14
CA ASP A 48 -35.44 3.92 -31.17
C ASP A 48 -34.05 3.32 -31.28
N LYS A 49 -33.09 4.23 -31.49
CA LYS A 49 -31.67 3.99 -31.40
C LYS A 49 -31.33 3.61 -29.95
N ARG A 50 -30.85 2.39 -29.72
CA ARG A 50 -30.32 1.98 -28.40
C ARG A 50 -28.90 2.49 -28.16
N GLY A 51 -28.15 2.81 -29.22
CA GLY A 51 -26.78 3.29 -29.11
C GLY A 51 -26.10 3.58 -30.45
N ALA A 52 -24.87 4.09 -30.40
CA ALA A 52 -23.99 4.24 -31.55
C ALA A 52 -22.56 3.80 -31.19
N GLY A 53 -21.82 3.30 -32.18
CA GLY A 53 -20.43 2.86 -32.02
C GLY A 53 -20.33 1.35 -32.15
N PHE A 54 -19.64 0.69 -31.22
CA PHE A 54 -19.64 -0.77 -31.15
C PHE A 54 -20.12 -1.23 -29.77
N GLU A 55 -20.70 -2.42 -29.74
CA GLU A 55 -21.02 -3.13 -28.52
C GLU A 55 -20.61 -4.59 -28.67
N LEU A 56 -19.84 -5.09 -27.71
CA LEU A 56 -19.65 -6.50 -27.45
C LEU A 56 -20.40 -6.84 -26.16
N ARG A 57 -21.46 -7.65 -26.24
CA ARG A 57 -22.29 -8.02 -25.09
C ARG A 57 -22.53 -9.52 -24.99
N THR A 58 -22.71 -9.99 -23.77
CA THR A 58 -23.14 -11.36 -23.43
C THR A 58 -23.64 -11.34 -21.98
N ASP A 59 -24.54 -12.25 -21.62
CA ASP A 59 -24.98 -12.44 -20.23
C ASP A 59 -24.05 -13.45 -19.49
N ASP A 60 -23.26 -14.21 -20.26
CA ASP A 60 -22.20 -15.09 -19.76
C ASP A 60 -20.87 -14.32 -19.58
N TRP A 61 -19.73 -15.04 -19.53
CA TRP A 61 -18.41 -14.42 -19.43
C TRP A 61 -17.95 -13.73 -20.72
N GLY A 62 -17.29 -12.58 -20.56
CA GLY A 62 -16.52 -11.92 -21.62
C GLY A 62 -15.01 -12.07 -21.37
N ALA A 63 -14.25 -12.34 -22.42
CA ALA A 63 -12.79 -12.36 -22.36
C ALA A 63 -12.18 -11.63 -23.55
N ILE A 64 -11.30 -10.66 -23.29
CA ILE A 64 -10.46 -10.00 -24.30
C ILE A 64 -9.02 -10.40 -23.98
N ARG A 65 -8.38 -11.15 -24.90
CA ARG A 65 -7.02 -11.66 -24.70
C ARG A 65 -6.15 -11.29 -25.90
N ALA A 66 -5.09 -10.54 -25.64
CA ALA A 66 -4.12 -10.14 -26.64
C ALA A 66 -2.70 -10.45 -26.13
N GLY A 67 -2.07 -11.51 -26.66
CA GLY A 67 -0.79 -12.01 -26.16
C GLY A 67 0.38 -11.04 -26.34
N LYS A 68 0.26 -10.05 -27.24
CA LYS A 68 1.25 -8.98 -27.44
C LYS A 68 0.95 -7.71 -26.63
N GLY A 69 -0.16 -7.67 -25.88
CA GLY A 69 -0.63 -6.50 -25.14
C GLY A 69 -1.97 -5.97 -25.64
N LEU A 70 -2.62 -5.15 -24.83
CA LEU A 70 -3.94 -4.58 -25.07
C LEU A 70 -3.89 -3.05 -24.86
N PHE A 71 -4.32 -2.30 -25.88
CA PHE A 71 -4.51 -0.85 -25.77
C PHE A 71 -6.00 -0.54 -25.79
N ILE A 72 -6.50 0.07 -24.71
CA ILE A 72 -7.90 0.54 -24.62
C ILE A 72 -7.83 2.06 -24.52
N SER A 73 -8.39 2.74 -25.51
CA SER A 73 -8.29 4.19 -25.63
C SER A 73 -9.63 4.83 -25.99
N ALA A 74 -9.90 5.98 -25.37
CA ALA A 74 -10.95 6.92 -25.77
C ALA A 74 -10.40 8.10 -26.60
N ASP A 75 -9.14 8.02 -27.04
CA ASP A 75 -8.52 8.99 -27.94
C ASP A 75 -9.09 8.80 -29.37
N LYS A 76 -9.59 9.89 -29.96
CA LYS A 76 -10.23 9.82 -31.27
C LYS A 76 -9.19 9.60 -32.38
N GLN A 77 -9.36 8.54 -33.15
CA GLN A 77 -8.66 8.34 -34.43
C GLN A 77 -9.64 8.47 -35.59
N ALA A 78 -9.61 9.60 -36.29
CA ALA A 78 -10.55 9.88 -37.38
C ALA A 78 -10.37 8.90 -38.53
N ASN A 79 -11.48 8.30 -38.98
CA ASN A 79 -11.57 7.42 -40.14
C ASN A 79 -10.58 6.24 -40.14
N ALA A 80 -10.12 5.79 -38.97
CA ALA A 80 -9.05 4.80 -38.83
C ALA A 80 -7.81 5.15 -39.69
N GLY A 81 -7.51 6.44 -39.85
CA GLY A 81 -6.46 6.93 -40.76
C GLY A 81 -5.02 6.80 -40.24
N GLY A 82 -4.82 6.13 -39.10
CA GLY A 82 -3.51 5.88 -38.52
C GLY A 82 -3.36 4.43 -38.08
N ASP A 83 -2.23 4.10 -37.46
CA ASP A 83 -1.98 2.74 -36.99
C ASP A 83 -2.95 2.32 -35.88
N VAL A 84 -3.24 1.02 -35.81
CA VAL A 84 -4.10 0.42 -34.77
C VAL A 84 -3.62 0.76 -33.35
N LEU A 85 -2.31 0.96 -33.17
CA LEU A 85 -1.65 1.30 -31.91
C LEU A 85 -1.15 2.76 -31.86
N ALA A 86 -1.77 3.68 -32.60
CA ALA A 86 -1.46 5.11 -32.47
C ALA A 86 -1.77 5.60 -31.04
N MET A 87 -0.71 5.76 -30.23
CA MET A 87 -0.80 5.97 -28.77
C MET A 87 -0.03 7.21 -28.29
N GLN A 88 0.26 8.15 -29.19
CA GLN A 88 1.09 9.33 -28.90
C GLN A 88 0.53 10.16 -27.72
N ALA A 89 -0.80 10.28 -27.62
CA ALA A 89 -1.45 10.95 -26.50
C ALA A 89 -1.15 10.27 -25.15
N ALA A 90 -1.33 8.93 -25.09
CA ALA A 90 -1.07 8.14 -23.89
C ALA A 90 0.41 8.18 -23.47
N ILE A 91 1.33 8.04 -24.43
CA ILE A 91 2.77 8.14 -24.17
C ILE A 91 3.16 9.54 -23.70
N GLY A 92 2.58 10.59 -24.30
CA GLY A 92 2.79 11.96 -23.84
C GLY A 92 2.36 12.19 -22.39
N GLN A 93 1.24 11.60 -21.95
CA GLN A 93 0.80 11.66 -20.55
C GLN A 93 1.78 10.96 -19.60
N LEU A 94 2.29 9.79 -19.97
CA LEU A 94 3.28 9.06 -19.16
C LEU A 94 4.63 9.80 -19.08
N GLN A 95 5.06 10.45 -20.17
CA GLN A 95 6.26 11.29 -20.18
C GLN A 95 6.10 12.52 -19.28
N GLN A 96 4.94 13.17 -19.30
CA GLN A 96 4.64 14.29 -18.40
C GLN A 96 4.66 13.85 -16.92
N ALA A 97 4.09 12.68 -16.61
CA ALA A 97 4.14 12.10 -15.27
C ALA A 97 5.57 11.82 -14.80
N GLN A 98 6.44 11.33 -15.67
CA GLN A 98 7.86 11.13 -15.36
C GLN A 98 8.58 12.45 -15.10
N ALA A 99 8.37 13.46 -15.94
CA ALA A 99 8.98 14.78 -15.76
C ALA A 99 8.57 15.42 -14.42
N LEU A 100 7.30 15.28 -14.03
CA LEU A 100 6.82 15.74 -12.72
C LEU A 100 7.51 15.00 -11.57
N THR A 101 7.61 13.68 -11.67
CA THR A 101 8.28 12.86 -10.65
C THR A 101 9.77 13.22 -10.53
N GLU A 102 10.43 13.49 -11.66
CA GLU A 102 11.83 13.93 -11.71
C GLU A 102 12.03 15.29 -11.04
N ALA A 103 11.13 16.25 -11.27
CA ALA A 103 11.17 17.56 -10.63
C ALA A 103 10.97 17.47 -9.10
N LEU A 104 10.00 16.67 -8.65
CA LEU A 104 9.78 16.42 -7.21
C LEU A 104 11.00 15.74 -6.57
N ARG A 105 11.71 14.92 -7.34
CA ARG A 105 12.92 14.26 -6.87
C ARG A 105 14.08 15.20 -6.62
N GLY A 106 14.36 16.12 -7.55
CA GLY A 106 15.38 17.14 -7.34
C GLY A 106 15.13 17.96 -6.06
N ALA A 107 13.87 18.26 -5.75
CA ALA A 107 13.51 18.98 -4.52
C ALA A 107 13.74 18.15 -3.24
N ALA A 108 13.43 16.85 -3.26
CA ALA A 108 13.54 16.02 -2.05
C ALA A 108 14.93 15.42 -1.81
N GLU A 109 15.77 15.29 -2.84
CA GLU A 109 17.19 14.93 -2.66
C GLU A 109 17.90 15.92 -1.71
N THR A 110 17.58 17.20 -1.83
CA THR A 110 18.07 18.24 -0.90
C THR A 110 17.57 18.01 0.54
N ALA A 111 16.40 17.41 0.69
CA ALA A 111 15.78 17.09 1.97
C ALA A 111 16.13 15.69 2.51
N LYS A 112 17.01 14.93 1.82
CA LYS A 112 17.38 13.55 2.14
C LYS A 112 16.19 12.58 2.23
N ALA A 113 15.08 12.88 1.56
CA ALA A 113 13.94 11.97 1.50
C ALA A 113 14.15 10.92 0.41
N GLU A 114 13.92 9.64 0.73
CA GLU A 114 13.87 8.58 -0.27
C GLU A 114 12.59 8.74 -1.10
N LEU A 115 12.69 8.63 -2.42
CA LEU A 115 11.59 8.87 -3.36
C LEU A 115 11.38 7.73 -4.36
N ALA A 116 10.32 7.87 -5.15
CA ALA A 116 9.88 6.91 -6.14
C ALA A 116 11.01 6.45 -7.08
N ASP A 117 11.02 5.16 -7.39
CA ASP A 117 11.92 4.55 -8.37
C ASP A 117 11.57 5.02 -9.80
N LEU A 118 12.19 6.14 -10.18
CA LEU A 118 12.03 6.74 -11.50
C LEU A 118 12.62 5.87 -12.61
N GLN A 119 13.65 5.07 -12.32
CA GLN A 119 14.25 4.18 -13.32
C GLN A 119 13.26 3.10 -13.72
N GLN A 120 12.59 2.48 -12.75
CA GLN A 120 11.55 1.49 -13.03
C GLN A 120 10.37 2.09 -13.80
N GLN A 121 9.98 3.35 -13.54
CA GLN A 121 8.99 4.06 -14.34
C GLN A 121 9.45 4.27 -15.80
N LYS A 122 10.71 4.68 -15.99
CA LYS A 122 11.31 4.89 -17.32
C LYS A 122 11.35 3.58 -18.12
N THR A 123 11.84 2.50 -17.50
CA THR A 123 11.87 1.14 -18.10
C THR A 123 10.48 0.62 -18.43
N LEU A 124 9.48 0.82 -17.56
CA LEU A 124 8.10 0.40 -17.85
C LEU A 124 7.57 1.12 -19.10
N LEU A 125 7.81 2.43 -19.22
CA LEU A 125 7.39 3.19 -20.38
C LEU A 125 8.10 2.77 -21.66
N SER A 126 9.44 2.75 -21.67
CA SER A 126 10.23 2.52 -22.88
C SER A 126 10.15 1.08 -23.38
N ASP A 127 10.31 0.11 -22.49
CA ASP A 127 10.56 -1.27 -22.87
C ASP A 127 9.29 -2.11 -22.96
N THR A 128 8.19 -1.60 -22.39
CA THR A 128 6.94 -2.34 -22.23
C THR A 128 5.75 -1.62 -22.86
N LEU A 129 5.46 -0.39 -22.44
CA LEU A 129 4.23 0.31 -22.83
C LEU A 129 4.29 0.97 -24.20
N THR A 130 5.44 1.56 -24.56
CA THR A 130 5.64 2.20 -25.88
C THR A 130 5.49 1.15 -26.97
N GLU A 131 4.56 1.39 -27.90
CA GLU A 131 4.18 0.47 -28.98
C GLU A 131 3.70 -0.92 -28.49
N LEU A 132 3.40 -1.07 -27.18
CA LEU A 132 3.17 -2.36 -26.53
C LEU A 132 4.23 -3.42 -26.89
N ARG A 133 5.51 -3.06 -26.74
CA ARG A 133 6.66 -3.95 -27.01
C ARG A 133 6.64 -5.24 -26.19
N LYS A 134 5.94 -5.24 -25.06
CA LYS A 134 5.67 -6.44 -24.24
C LYS A 134 4.18 -6.55 -23.93
N SER A 135 3.79 -7.72 -23.44
CA SER A 135 2.42 -8.06 -23.06
C SER A 135 1.94 -7.23 -21.86
N ALA A 136 1.44 -6.02 -22.14
CA ALA A 136 0.93 -5.09 -21.13
C ALA A 136 -0.47 -4.58 -21.49
N LEU A 137 -1.15 -3.99 -20.51
CA LEU A 137 -2.39 -3.25 -20.70
C LEU A 137 -2.10 -1.76 -20.56
N LEU A 138 -2.50 -0.96 -21.56
CA LEU A 138 -2.47 0.50 -21.50
C LEU A 138 -3.89 1.05 -21.62
N LEU A 139 -4.30 1.87 -20.65
CA LEU A 139 -5.58 2.58 -20.63
C LEU A 139 -5.32 4.07 -20.87
N SER A 140 -6.05 4.68 -21.80
CA SER A 140 -5.94 6.12 -22.09
C SER A 140 -7.31 6.74 -22.33
N ALA A 141 -7.54 7.91 -21.75
CA ALA A 141 -8.73 8.71 -22.03
C ALA A 141 -8.43 10.19 -21.79
N PRO A 142 -8.75 11.09 -22.74
CA PRO A 142 -8.43 12.51 -22.63
C PRO A 142 -9.26 13.23 -21.55
N GLU A 143 -10.48 12.75 -21.28
CA GLU A 143 -11.44 13.39 -20.37
C GLU A 143 -11.62 12.64 -19.04
N GLY A 144 -10.68 11.73 -18.71
CA GLY A 144 -10.62 11.04 -17.43
C GLY A 144 -11.00 9.55 -17.45
N ILE A 145 -10.65 8.85 -16.36
CA ILE A 145 -10.89 7.42 -16.15
C ILE A 145 -11.47 7.24 -14.74
N ALA A 146 -12.54 6.47 -14.60
CA ALA A 146 -13.13 6.11 -13.32
C ALA A 146 -13.16 4.58 -13.13
N GLN A 147 -12.73 4.11 -11.95
CA GLN A 147 -12.87 2.71 -11.54
C GLN A 147 -13.82 2.66 -10.33
N THR A 148 -14.97 2.00 -10.47
CA THR A 148 -16.03 1.99 -9.45
C THR A 148 -16.54 0.57 -9.19
N THR A 149 -16.90 0.30 -7.94
CA THR A 149 -17.51 -0.97 -7.52
C THR A 149 -18.25 -0.76 -6.20
N ALA A 150 -19.38 -1.44 -6.00
CA ALA A 150 -20.09 -1.45 -4.72
C ALA A 150 -19.41 -2.32 -3.66
N LYS A 151 -18.42 -3.13 -4.06
CA LYS A 151 -17.68 -4.04 -3.19
C LYS A 151 -16.24 -3.55 -3.01
N SER A 152 -15.26 -4.36 -3.36
CA SER A 152 -13.84 -4.10 -3.14
C SER A 152 -13.12 -3.82 -4.46
N LEU A 153 -12.22 -2.84 -4.44
CA LEU A 153 -11.22 -2.61 -5.48
C LEU A 153 -9.84 -3.02 -4.92
N GLN A 154 -9.13 -3.90 -5.62
CA GLN A 154 -7.80 -4.35 -5.24
C GLN A 154 -6.80 -3.99 -6.34
N LEU A 155 -5.73 -3.30 -5.96
CA LEU A 155 -4.58 -3.01 -6.82
C LEU A 155 -3.39 -3.79 -6.24
N SER A 156 -2.79 -4.67 -7.04
CA SER A 156 -1.67 -5.51 -6.63
C SER A 156 -0.66 -5.60 -7.77
N ALA A 157 0.60 -5.41 -7.43
CA ALA A 157 1.73 -5.54 -8.35
C ALA A 157 2.84 -6.33 -7.65
N GLY A 158 3.51 -7.23 -8.36
CA GLY A 158 4.71 -7.90 -7.87
C GLY A 158 5.95 -6.99 -7.87
N GLY A 159 5.88 -5.86 -8.58
CA GLY A 159 6.83 -4.75 -8.52
C GLY A 159 6.18 -3.55 -7.82
N ASN A 160 6.11 -2.41 -8.51
CA ASN A 160 5.64 -1.17 -7.91
C ASN A 160 4.20 -0.81 -8.28
N ILE A 161 3.48 -0.19 -7.34
CA ILE A 161 2.32 0.66 -7.65
C ILE A 161 2.83 2.10 -7.72
N ILE A 162 2.67 2.72 -8.89
CA ILE A 162 3.05 4.11 -9.15
C ILE A 162 1.79 4.92 -9.40
N ALA A 163 1.60 5.98 -8.62
CA ALA A 163 0.52 6.94 -8.79
C ALA A 163 1.09 8.36 -8.87
N THR A 164 0.85 9.02 -10.00
CA THR A 164 1.32 10.38 -10.25
C THR A 164 0.12 11.27 -10.56
N SER A 165 0.11 12.48 -10.01
CA SER A 165 -0.96 13.46 -10.24
C SER A 165 -0.34 14.83 -10.47
N GLY A 166 -0.72 15.51 -11.56
CA GLY A 166 -0.27 16.89 -11.84
C GLY A 166 -0.89 17.96 -10.94
N LYS A 167 -1.85 17.57 -10.09
CA LYS A 167 -2.53 18.42 -9.11
C LYS A 167 -2.52 17.71 -7.75
N ASN A 168 -3.68 17.32 -7.23
CA ASN A 168 -3.81 16.65 -5.94
C ASN A 168 -3.94 15.14 -6.13
N THR A 169 -3.48 14.39 -5.12
CA THR A 169 -3.85 12.99 -4.92
C THR A 169 -4.62 12.90 -3.61
N ASP A 170 -5.93 12.62 -3.69
CA ASP A 170 -6.83 12.62 -2.54
C ASP A 170 -7.27 11.21 -2.16
N PHE A 171 -7.17 10.88 -0.87
CA PHE A 171 -7.69 9.63 -0.30
C PHE A 171 -8.78 9.94 0.71
N SER A 172 -10.04 9.65 0.34
CA SER A 172 -11.20 9.82 1.21
C SER A 172 -11.66 8.47 1.76
N VAL A 173 -11.49 8.25 3.07
CA VAL A 173 -11.75 6.95 3.71
C VAL A 173 -12.67 7.12 4.92
N LEU A 174 -13.81 6.44 4.92
CA LEU A 174 -14.82 6.58 5.97
C LEU A 174 -14.43 5.92 7.30
N LYS A 175 -13.76 4.76 7.25
CA LYS A 175 -13.47 3.96 8.44
C LYS A 175 -12.02 4.08 8.91
N LYS A 176 -11.08 3.52 8.15
CA LYS A 176 -9.67 3.44 8.55
C LYS A 176 -8.77 3.60 7.32
N PHE A 177 -7.81 4.50 7.41
CA PHE A 177 -6.68 4.55 6.49
C PHE A 177 -5.50 3.85 7.16
N THR A 178 -4.94 2.82 6.52
CA THR A 178 -3.87 2.00 7.08
C THR A 178 -2.77 1.86 6.04
N VAL A 179 -1.53 2.13 6.46
CA VAL A 179 -0.32 2.02 5.65
C VAL A 179 0.67 1.16 6.41
N ALA A 180 1.18 0.12 5.77
CA ALA A 180 2.24 -0.74 6.29
C ALA A 180 3.29 -0.91 5.19
N ALA A 181 4.55 -0.65 5.52
CA ALA A 181 5.68 -0.80 4.62
C ALA A 181 6.73 -1.71 5.29
N GLY A 182 7.26 -2.68 4.56
CA GLY A 182 8.34 -3.55 5.05
C GLY A 182 9.72 -2.87 5.10
N GLY A 183 9.87 -1.75 4.38
CA GLY A 183 11.07 -0.91 4.39
C GLY A 183 10.84 0.39 5.18
N MET A 184 10.39 1.44 4.50
CA MET A 184 10.16 2.75 5.11
C MET A 184 8.86 3.40 4.65
N ILE A 185 8.38 4.37 5.43
CA ILE A 185 7.38 5.35 5.00
C ILE A 185 8.10 6.70 4.90
N SER A 186 8.20 7.24 3.68
CA SER A 186 8.78 8.56 3.40
C SER A 186 7.67 9.53 2.99
N LEU A 187 7.53 10.65 3.73
CA LEU A 187 6.54 11.70 3.46
C LEU A 187 7.28 13.03 3.31
N PHE A 188 7.15 13.66 2.13
CA PHE A 188 7.83 14.90 1.81
C PHE A 188 6.84 15.93 1.25
N ALA A 189 6.94 17.16 1.73
CA ALA A 189 6.16 18.30 1.23
C ALA A 189 7.10 19.50 1.02
N GLU A 190 7.25 19.94 -0.23
CA GLU A 190 8.23 20.97 -0.61
C GLU A 190 7.86 22.38 -0.11
N LYS A 191 6.57 22.76 -0.19
CA LYS A 191 6.16 24.17 -0.07
C LYS A 191 5.23 24.48 1.09
N LEU A 192 4.16 23.70 1.27
CA LEU A 192 3.08 24.01 2.21
C LEU A 192 3.15 23.23 3.53
N GLY A 193 4.23 22.46 3.72
CA GLY A 193 4.46 21.67 4.93
C GLY A 193 3.55 20.45 5.07
N ILE A 194 3.66 19.78 6.22
CA ILE A 194 2.89 18.59 6.58
C ILE A 194 1.92 18.96 7.71
N LYS A 195 0.68 18.48 7.60
CA LYS A 195 -0.36 18.67 8.61
C LYS A 195 -0.89 17.31 9.07
N LEU A 196 -0.76 17.02 10.37
CA LEU A 196 -1.24 15.78 11.00
C LEU A 196 -2.18 16.15 12.14
N PHE A 197 -3.47 15.84 11.99
CA PHE A 197 -4.49 16.17 12.99
C PHE A 197 -5.34 14.95 13.32
N ALA A 198 -5.68 14.81 14.60
CA ALA A 198 -6.75 13.95 15.06
C ALA A 198 -7.80 14.85 15.75
N SER A 199 -9.02 14.91 15.20
CA SER A 199 -10.09 15.70 15.81
C SER A 199 -10.54 15.13 17.16
N ARG A 200 -10.44 13.81 17.29
CA ARG A 200 -10.62 13.02 18.50
C ARG A 200 -9.68 11.83 18.45
N GLY A 201 -9.37 11.25 19.61
CA GLY A 201 -8.46 10.12 19.72
C GLY A 201 -7.00 10.57 19.88
N ARG A 202 -6.17 9.64 20.37
CA ARG A 202 -4.75 9.89 20.65
C ARG A 202 -3.94 9.87 19.37
N ILE A 203 -2.98 10.79 19.24
CA ILE A 203 -1.90 10.69 18.26
C ILE A 203 -0.73 9.95 18.92
N ASP A 204 -0.28 8.88 18.28
CA ASP A 204 0.86 8.08 18.69
C ASP A 204 1.96 8.14 17.64
N ILE A 205 3.15 8.57 18.05
CA ILE A 205 4.35 8.59 17.22
C ILE A 205 5.45 7.89 18.03
N GLN A 206 6.05 6.85 17.47
CA GLN A 206 7.02 6.00 18.17
C GLN A 206 8.09 5.52 17.20
N ALA A 207 9.35 5.59 17.61
CA ALA A 207 10.44 4.80 17.05
C ALA A 207 10.68 3.64 18.03
N GLN A 208 10.20 2.44 17.67
CA GLN A 208 10.12 1.32 18.63
C GLN A 208 11.45 0.59 18.83
N GLY A 209 12.35 0.65 17.87
CA GLY A 209 13.66 0.00 17.91
C GLY A 209 14.81 0.92 17.54
N ASP A 210 14.58 2.23 17.41
CA ASP A 210 15.59 3.19 16.96
C ASP A 210 15.30 4.60 17.51
N ALA A 211 16.14 5.57 17.16
CA ALA A 211 16.02 6.96 17.57
C ALA A 211 14.83 7.67 16.92
N MET A 212 14.34 8.70 17.60
CA MET A 212 13.36 9.64 17.08
C MET A 212 13.99 11.04 17.02
N GLY A 213 13.93 11.68 15.85
CA GLY A 213 14.37 13.06 15.64
C GLY A 213 13.20 14.01 15.38
N LEU A 214 13.22 15.18 16.02
CA LEU A 214 12.30 16.30 15.77
C LEU A 214 13.13 17.57 15.62
N GLU A 215 13.25 18.07 14.39
CA GLU A 215 14.12 19.20 14.05
C GLU A 215 13.34 20.26 13.27
N ALA A 216 13.64 21.54 13.53
CA ALA A 216 13.12 22.66 12.78
C ALA A 216 14.19 23.74 12.64
N LEU A 217 14.22 24.42 11.48
CA LEU A 217 15.08 25.60 11.27
C LEU A 217 14.63 26.81 12.11
N LYS A 218 13.33 26.86 12.42
CA LYS A 218 12.70 27.88 13.26
C LYS A 218 12.24 27.24 14.57
N ASP A 219 11.28 27.88 15.21
CA ASP A 219 10.79 27.48 16.53
C ASP A 219 10.16 26.08 16.53
N ILE A 220 10.40 25.35 17.62
CA ILE A 220 9.66 24.15 18.00
C ILE A 220 8.79 24.51 19.20
N THR A 221 7.48 24.30 19.08
CA THR A 221 6.51 24.53 20.16
C THR A 221 5.89 23.21 20.60
N VAL A 222 6.04 22.87 21.88
CA VAL A 222 5.40 21.71 22.51
C VAL A 222 4.52 22.22 23.65
N SER A 223 3.21 22.01 23.54
CA SER A 223 2.25 22.50 24.54
C SER A 223 1.11 21.51 24.78
N SER A 224 0.60 21.55 26.01
CA SER A 224 -0.63 20.89 26.42
C SER A 224 -1.53 21.95 27.05
N HIS A 225 -2.70 22.20 26.46
CA HIS A 225 -3.57 23.32 26.84
C HIS A 225 -4.39 23.04 28.12
N GLU A 226 -4.79 21.79 28.35
CA GLU A 226 -5.66 21.40 29.47
C GLU A 226 -5.06 20.27 30.32
N GLY A 227 -3.82 19.88 30.03
CA GLY A 227 -3.16 18.72 30.61
C GLY A 227 -1.72 18.99 31.04
N LYS A 228 -0.87 17.98 30.90
CA LYS A 228 0.54 18.02 31.30
C LYS A 228 1.45 17.66 30.13
N VAL A 229 2.64 18.25 30.10
CA VAL A 229 3.76 17.81 29.28
C VAL A 229 4.61 16.88 30.15
N ILE A 230 4.80 15.64 29.70
CA ILE A 230 5.67 14.66 30.37
C ILE A 230 6.86 14.41 29.46
N ILE A 231 8.07 14.67 29.98
CA ILE A 231 9.34 14.34 29.34
C ILE A 231 10.04 13.38 30.29
N SER A 232 10.40 12.20 29.79
CA SER A 232 11.02 11.15 30.60
C SER A 232 12.06 10.43 29.75
N ALA A 233 13.21 10.15 30.35
CA ALA A 233 14.28 9.38 29.76
C ALA A 233 14.83 8.40 30.79
N LYS A 234 15.35 7.27 30.32
CA LYS A 234 15.99 6.26 31.17
C LYS A 234 17.38 6.71 31.64
N GLU A 235 18.14 7.36 30.75
CA GLU A 235 19.53 7.73 30.98
C GLU A 235 19.66 9.21 31.32
N GLU A 236 19.24 10.09 30.41
CA GLU A 236 19.44 11.53 30.57
C GLU A 236 18.36 12.37 29.87
N ILE A 237 18.01 13.49 30.49
CA ILE A 237 17.32 14.62 29.87
C ILE A 237 18.29 15.81 29.86
N LEU A 238 18.59 16.36 28.68
CA LEU A 238 19.41 17.55 28.50
C LEU A 238 18.60 18.64 27.79
N LEU A 239 18.48 19.80 28.44
CA LEU A 239 17.90 21.01 27.86
C LEU A 239 19.03 22.03 27.73
N ALA A 240 19.42 22.40 26.50
CA ALA A 240 20.57 23.28 26.26
C ALA A 240 20.22 24.45 25.33
N CYS A 241 20.77 25.63 25.60
CA CYS A 241 20.61 26.83 24.79
C CYS A 241 21.80 27.79 24.99
N GLY A 242 22.52 28.12 23.91
CA GLY A 242 23.58 29.13 23.94
C GLY A 242 24.71 28.86 24.96
N GLY A 243 24.97 27.58 25.27
CA GLY A 243 25.94 27.15 26.29
C GLY A 243 25.38 27.02 27.71
N GLY A 244 24.20 27.56 28.01
CA GLY A 244 23.47 27.26 29.24
C GLY A 244 22.70 25.94 29.14
N TYR A 245 22.51 25.23 30.24
CA TYR A 245 21.80 23.96 30.24
C TYR A 245 21.17 23.56 31.58
N ILE A 246 20.20 22.65 31.50
CA ILE A 246 19.68 21.84 32.61
C ILE A 246 19.85 20.38 32.21
N ARG A 247 20.52 19.60 33.05
CA ARG A 247 20.76 18.17 32.84
C ARG A 247 20.16 17.39 34.01
N ILE A 248 19.41 16.34 33.69
CA ILE A 248 18.81 15.41 34.65
C ILE A 248 19.27 14.01 34.27
N GLY A 249 20.07 13.38 35.13
CA GLY A 249 20.59 12.03 34.88
C GLY A 249 21.31 11.47 36.11
N ASN A 250 21.34 10.15 36.26
CA ASN A 250 22.00 9.47 37.38
C ASN A 250 21.56 9.95 38.78
N GLY A 251 20.29 10.34 38.93
CA GLY A 251 19.76 10.89 40.19
C GLY A 251 20.24 12.32 40.52
N GLN A 252 20.97 12.96 39.61
CA GLN A 252 21.48 14.32 39.75
C GLN A 252 20.68 15.28 38.86
N VAL A 253 20.41 16.47 39.39
CA VAL A 253 19.96 17.64 38.61
C VAL A 253 21.10 18.64 38.59
N GLU A 254 21.56 19.03 37.41
CA GLU A 254 22.64 19.97 37.18
C GLU A 254 22.13 21.15 36.36
N SER A 255 22.38 22.38 36.86
CA SER A 255 22.06 23.63 36.17
C SER A 255 23.37 24.38 35.96
N GLY A 256 23.77 24.57 34.71
CA GLY A 256 25.03 25.22 34.35
C GLY A 256 24.83 26.35 33.34
N ALA A 257 25.62 27.41 33.45
CA ALA A 257 25.65 28.49 32.46
C ALA A 257 27.03 29.18 32.45
N PRO A 258 27.52 29.64 31.28
CA PRO A 258 28.81 30.33 31.17
C PRO A 258 28.81 31.75 31.75
N ASN A 259 27.64 32.36 31.91
CA ASN A 259 27.48 33.70 32.45
C ASN A 259 26.79 33.65 33.82
N ASN A 260 25.48 33.88 33.87
CA ASN A 260 24.74 33.94 35.13
C ASN A 260 23.64 32.88 35.20
N ILE A 261 23.44 32.29 36.37
CA ILE A 261 22.20 31.58 36.74
C ILE A 261 21.41 32.52 37.65
N ILE A 262 20.30 33.05 37.16
CA ILE A 262 19.47 34.01 37.91
C ILE A 262 18.25 33.27 38.47
N GLN A 263 18.16 33.15 39.79
CA GLN A 263 16.98 32.61 40.47
C GLN A 263 16.21 33.75 41.13
N ARG A 264 14.97 33.99 40.68
CA ARG A 264 14.08 35.01 41.24
C ARG A 264 12.91 34.32 41.93
N ALA A 265 12.85 34.44 43.26
CA ALA A 265 11.80 33.82 44.06
C ALA A 265 11.43 34.71 45.26
N ALA A 266 10.15 34.68 45.66
CA ALA A 266 9.73 35.29 46.93
C ALA A 266 10.26 34.51 48.15
N VAL A 267 10.42 33.18 48.00
CA VAL A 267 10.97 32.27 49.02
C VAL A 267 11.82 31.22 48.31
N TRP A 268 13.03 30.96 48.82
CA TRP A 268 13.91 29.88 48.35
C TRP A 268 14.33 29.01 49.54
N GLN A 269 13.99 27.73 49.49
CA GLN A 269 14.25 26.77 50.57
C GLN A 269 14.89 25.50 50.00
N LYS A 270 15.94 25.01 50.65
CA LYS A 270 16.63 23.76 50.30
C LYS A 270 16.28 22.69 51.34
N PHE A 271 15.56 21.65 50.92
CA PHE A 271 15.23 20.48 51.74
C PHE A 271 16.22 19.34 51.49
N GLY A 272 16.15 18.28 52.30
CA GLY A 272 16.87 17.03 52.05
C GLY A 272 16.39 16.35 50.75
N GLY A 273 17.26 15.53 50.15
CA GLY A 273 16.95 14.85 48.89
C GLY A 273 15.76 13.90 49.01
N GLN A 274 14.95 13.82 47.95
CA GLN A 274 13.84 12.88 47.80
C GLN A 274 13.90 12.24 46.43
N SER A 275 13.51 10.96 46.33
CA SER A 275 13.49 10.21 45.07
C SER A 275 12.09 10.24 44.46
N PHE A 276 11.99 10.52 43.16
CA PHE A 276 10.76 10.40 42.42
C PHE A 276 10.66 9.00 41.80
N ASN A 277 9.82 8.12 42.39
CA ASN A 277 9.55 6.80 41.85
C ASN A 277 8.37 6.85 40.88
N GLN A 278 8.62 7.25 39.64
CA GLN A 278 7.69 6.95 38.55
C GLN A 278 8.29 5.81 37.74
N MET A 279 7.65 4.65 37.81
CA MET A 279 8.01 3.48 37.01
C MET A 279 7.92 3.89 35.55
N ALA A 280 9.06 4.16 34.92
CA ALA A 280 9.15 4.21 33.46
C ALA A 280 8.53 2.88 32.99
N SER A 281 7.44 2.96 32.22
CA SER A 281 6.70 1.78 31.79
C SER A 281 7.67 0.74 31.28
N GLN A 282 7.87 -0.34 32.03
CA GLN A 282 8.52 -1.54 31.54
C GLN A 282 7.60 -2.07 30.45
N ARG A 283 7.87 -1.66 29.21
CA ARG A 283 7.17 -2.20 28.05
C ARG A 283 7.73 -3.57 27.78
N GLU A 284 6.83 -4.54 27.67
CA GLU A 284 7.12 -5.85 27.14
C GLU A 284 7.65 -5.70 25.72
N THR A 285 8.90 -6.07 25.50
CA THR A 285 9.41 -6.35 24.16
C THR A 285 8.64 -7.58 23.66
N THR A 286 7.72 -7.37 22.71
CA THR A 286 7.08 -8.50 22.05
C THR A 286 8.09 -9.12 21.09
N ASP A 287 8.91 -10.04 21.61
CA ASP A 287 9.68 -10.95 20.78
C ASP A 287 8.72 -11.96 20.15
N PHE A 288 8.73 -12.03 18.81
CA PHE A 288 7.98 -13.02 18.06
C PHE A 288 8.38 -14.41 18.56
N SER A 289 7.43 -15.10 19.20
CA SER A 289 7.66 -16.41 19.81
C SER A 289 6.49 -17.35 19.56
N VAL A 290 6.83 -18.59 19.28
CA VAL A 290 5.88 -19.66 18.97
C VAL A 290 6.14 -20.80 19.95
N THR A 291 5.06 -21.37 20.50
CA THR A 291 5.13 -22.59 21.31
C THR A 291 4.43 -23.71 20.54
N PRO A 292 5.17 -24.53 19.79
CA PRO A 292 4.60 -25.60 18.99
C PRO A 292 3.92 -26.63 19.89
N GLN A 293 2.79 -27.16 19.43
CA GLN A 293 2.12 -28.31 20.03
C GLN A 293 2.18 -29.48 19.06
N VAL A 294 2.71 -30.61 19.51
CA VAL A 294 2.83 -31.84 18.73
C VAL A 294 1.64 -32.73 19.06
N LEU A 295 0.85 -33.05 18.04
CA LEU A 295 -0.33 -33.93 18.13
C LEU A 295 -0.09 -35.20 17.32
N TRP A 296 -0.70 -36.30 17.74
CA TRP A 296 -0.71 -37.53 16.98
C TRP A 296 -1.59 -37.36 15.73
N PRO A 297 -1.09 -37.71 14.53
CA PRO A 297 -1.81 -37.46 13.28
C PRO A 297 -3.07 -38.33 13.08
N PHE A 298 -3.28 -39.33 13.93
CA PHE A 298 -4.40 -40.28 13.80
C PHE A 298 -5.59 -39.95 14.71
N ASP A 299 -5.40 -39.22 15.80
CA ASP A 299 -6.46 -38.90 16.76
C ASP A 299 -6.40 -37.48 17.35
N ASP A 300 -5.48 -36.63 16.86
CA ASP A 300 -5.21 -35.28 17.35
C ASP A 300 -4.91 -35.19 18.86
N SER A 301 -4.61 -36.32 19.51
CA SER A 301 -4.26 -36.32 20.93
C SER A 301 -2.83 -35.81 21.13
N PRO A 302 -2.54 -35.13 22.26
CA PRO A 302 -1.20 -34.61 22.49
C PRO A 302 -0.15 -35.70 22.61
N VAL A 303 1.00 -35.49 21.96
CA VAL A 303 2.14 -36.40 22.12
C VAL A 303 2.77 -36.16 23.48
N ASN A 304 2.51 -37.05 24.44
CA ASN A 304 2.89 -36.88 25.84
C ASN A 304 4.30 -37.43 26.14
N HIS A 305 5.18 -36.61 26.74
CA HIS A 305 6.50 -36.99 27.29
C HIS A 305 7.43 -37.72 26.30
N GLN A 306 7.36 -37.39 25.02
CA GLN A 306 8.22 -38.01 24.01
C GLN A 306 9.45 -37.17 23.72
N SER A 307 10.58 -37.84 23.51
CA SER A 307 11.81 -37.20 23.03
C SER A 307 11.68 -36.88 21.54
N SER A 308 11.86 -35.63 21.18
CA SER A 308 11.76 -35.13 19.81
C SER A 308 13.01 -34.36 19.38
N LEU A 309 13.23 -34.27 18.08
CA LEU A 309 14.19 -33.36 17.48
C LEU A 309 13.43 -32.29 16.69
N LEU A 310 13.78 -31.03 16.98
CA LEU A 310 13.27 -29.86 16.28
C LEU A 310 14.36 -29.41 15.30
N HIS A 311 14.03 -29.39 14.01
CA HIS A 311 14.94 -28.91 12.96
C HIS A 311 14.64 -27.44 12.63
N ASN A 312 15.68 -26.61 12.70
CA ASN A 312 15.64 -25.19 12.31
C ASN A 312 15.98 -25.01 10.82
N GLN A 313 15.71 -23.82 10.25
CA GLN A 313 16.01 -23.48 8.84
C GLN A 313 17.49 -23.70 8.46
N ASP A 314 18.40 -23.56 9.42
CA ASP A 314 19.85 -23.73 9.21
C ASP A 314 20.34 -25.18 9.40
N ASN A 315 19.44 -26.18 9.33
CA ASN A 315 19.70 -27.59 9.65
C ASN A 315 20.21 -27.85 11.08
N GLY A 316 20.13 -26.86 11.98
CA GLY A 316 20.39 -27.04 13.41
C GLY A 316 19.36 -27.99 14.02
N GLN A 317 19.82 -29.03 14.71
CA GLN A 317 18.97 -29.96 15.46
C GLN A 317 18.99 -29.59 16.93
N GLN A 318 17.81 -29.35 17.50
CA GLN A 318 17.67 -29.18 18.95
C GLN A 318 16.89 -30.35 19.55
N PRO A 319 17.48 -31.07 20.52
CA PRO A 319 16.72 -32.00 21.35
C PRO A 319 15.61 -31.27 22.10
N SER A 320 14.42 -31.85 22.10
CA SER A 320 13.29 -31.37 22.86
C SER A 320 12.51 -32.54 23.45
N THR A 321 11.66 -32.25 24.42
CA THR A 321 10.75 -33.22 25.02
C THR A 321 9.40 -32.57 25.14
N THR A 322 8.35 -33.26 24.69
CA THR A 322 6.99 -32.74 24.79
C THR A 322 6.47 -32.80 26.22
N GLY A 323 5.71 -31.77 26.63
CA GLY A 323 4.98 -31.77 27.89
C GLY A 323 3.75 -32.68 27.85
N SER A 324 3.00 -32.72 28.96
CA SER A 324 1.75 -33.49 29.07
C SER A 324 0.65 -33.03 28.12
N ASP A 325 0.76 -31.80 27.63
CA ASP A 325 -0.14 -31.17 26.65
C ASP A 325 0.44 -31.17 25.22
N GLY A 326 1.53 -31.90 24.97
CA GLY A 326 2.18 -31.97 23.67
C GLY A 326 3.00 -30.73 23.30
N LYS A 327 3.08 -29.71 24.16
CA LYS A 327 3.86 -28.50 23.88
C LYS A 327 5.35 -28.72 24.07
N VAL A 328 6.15 -28.04 23.27
CA VAL A 328 7.62 -27.98 23.42
C VAL A 328 8.07 -26.59 23.88
N THR A 329 9.34 -26.46 24.28
CA THR A 329 9.92 -25.20 24.75
C THR A 329 9.71 -24.06 23.76
N LYS A 330 9.28 -22.90 24.29
CA LYS A 330 9.07 -21.65 23.55
C LYS A 330 10.24 -21.32 22.63
N GLN A 331 9.98 -21.18 21.34
CA GLN A 331 10.98 -20.80 20.33
C GLN A 331 10.90 -19.29 20.10
N GLN A 332 12.04 -18.61 20.13
CA GLN A 332 12.17 -17.19 19.82
C GLN A 332 12.89 -17.04 18.47
N GLN A 333 12.49 -16.06 17.65
CA GLN A 333 13.15 -15.70 16.37
C GLN A 333 13.00 -16.67 15.18
N LEU A 334 12.05 -17.61 15.18
CA LEU A 334 11.86 -18.57 14.07
C LEU A 334 10.50 -18.40 13.37
N GLY A 335 10.51 -18.25 12.05
CA GLY A 335 9.32 -18.25 11.20
C GLY A 335 8.64 -19.62 11.17
N VAL A 336 7.31 -19.64 11.23
CA VAL A 336 6.46 -20.85 11.34
C VAL A 336 6.62 -21.80 10.14
N GLU A 337 7.19 -21.34 9.02
CA GLU A 337 7.21 -22.04 7.74
C GLU A 337 8.24 -23.18 7.61
N ALA A 338 9.03 -23.51 8.65
CA ALA A 338 10.12 -24.49 8.50
C ALA A 338 10.36 -25.44 9.68
N MET A 339 9.43 -25.57 10.63
CA MET A 339 9.61 -26.55 11.73
C MET A 339 9.20 -27.95 11.30
N LYS A 340 10.17 -28.86 11.22
CA LYS A 340 9.92 -30.31 11.10
C LYS A 340 10.19 -30.98 12.44
N PHE A 341 9.23 -31.79 12.90
CA PHE A 341 9.32 -32.56 14.13
C PHE A 341 9.56 -34.03 13.80
N TYR A 342 10.57 -34.60 14.45
CA TYR A 342 10.84 -36.03 14.39
C TYR A 342 10.80 -36.58 15.81
N LEU A 343 9.96 -37.59 16.03
CA LEU A 343 10.05 -38.40 17.24
C LEU A 343 11.31 -39.24 17.13
N LYS A 344 12.14 -39.27 18.19
CA LYS A 344 13.22 -40.25 18.25
C LYS A 344 12.56 -41.61 18.35
N GLU A 345 12.83 -42.51 17.40
CA GLU A 345 12.47 -43.91 17.52
C GLU A 345 13.04 -44.44 18.85
N GLY A 346 12.14 -44.80 19.75
CA GLY A 346 12.50 -45.54 20.93
C GLY A 346 13.03 -46.90 20.49
N LYS A 347 14.27 -47.22 20.86
CA LYS A 347 14.64 -48.61 21.08
C LYS A 347 13.89 -49.06 22.33
N GLU A 348 12.80 -49.80 22.13
CA GLU A 348 12.52 -51.09 22.76
C GLU A 348 11.31 -51.75 22.10
#